data_AF-A0A159Z3S7-F1
#
_entry.id   AF-A0A159Z3S7-F1
#
_cell.length_a   1.000
_cell.length_b   1.000
_cell.length_c   1.000
_cell.angle_alpha   90.00
_cell.angle_beta   90.00
_cell.angle_gamma   90.00
#
_symmetry.space_group_name_H-M   'P 1'
#
loop_
_entity.id
_entity.type
_entity.pdbx_description
1 polymer ?
#
loop_
_entity_poly.entity_id
_entity_poly.type
_entity_poly.pdbx_seq_one_letter_code
_entity_poly.pdbx_strand_id
1 'polypeptide(L)' 'MNLVWLMRAAHWVRNPPSMGRVILVGVVVAICLAIVGIERLGLWPEALTLDPKATRGPRLP' A
#
# COMPACT_ATOMS: atom_id res chain seq x y z
N MET A 1 -11.41 9.06 -18.62
CA MET A 1 -11.52 9.85 -17.36
C MET A 1 -12.99 9.86 -16.99
N ASN A 2 -13.39 9.20 -15.90
CA ASN A 2 -14.81 8.93 -15.66
C ASN A 2 -15.33 9.80 -14.50
N LEU A 3 -16.30 10.69 -14.78
CA LEU A 3 -16.91 11.61 -13.81
C LEU A 3 -17.48 10.90 -12.58
N VAL A 4 -17.85 9.62 -12.73
CA VAL A 4 -18.36 8.79 -11.63
C VAL A 4 -17.37 8.72 -10.46
N TRP A 5 -16.05 8.69 -10.73
CA TRP A 5 -15.04 8.69 -9.65
C TRP A 5 -15.00 10.00 -8.88
N LEU A 6 -15.12 11.13 -9.58
CA LEU A 6 -15.19 12.47 -8.97
C LEU A 6 -16.43 12.62 -8.09
N MET A 7 -17.60 12.19 -8.57
CA MET A 7 -18.83 12.23 -7.79
C MET A 7 -18.74 11.36 -6.53
N ARG A 8 -18.11 10.19 -6.62
CA ARG A 8 -17.94 9.28 -5.50
C ARG A 8 -16.94 9.80 -4.46
N ALA A 9 -15.87 10.46 -4.89
CA ALA A 9 -14.93 11.17 -4.01
C ALA A 9 -15.60 12.36 -3.30
N ALA A 10 -16.38 13.16 -4.03
CA ALA A 10 -17.16 14.25 -3.45
C ALA A 10 -18.20 13.75 -2.43
N HIS A 11 -18.83 12.60 -2.70
CA HIS A 11 -19.74 11.97 -1.75
C HIS A 11 -19.02 11.49 -0.48
N TRP A 12 -17.81 10.96 -0.60
CA TRP A 12 -16.97 10.58 0.56
C TRP A 12 -16.65 11.76 1.49
N VAL A 13 -16.48 12.97 0.94
CA VAL A 13 -16.25 14.19 1.74
C VAL A 13 -17.53 14.63 2.46
N ARG A 14 -18.69 14.52 1.79
CA ARG A 14 -19.99 14.96 2.33
C ARG A 14 -20.65 13.95 3.28
N ASN A 15 -20.47 12.67 3.00
CA ASN A 15 -21.04 11.55 3.73
C ASN A 15 -19.93 10.50 3.91
N PRO A 16 -19.01 10.73 4.85
CA PRO A 16 -17.90 9.83 5.04
C PRO A 16 -18.42 8.44 5.44
N PRO A 17 -17.81 7.36 4.93
CA PRO A 17 -18.05 6.04 5.48
C PRO A 17 -17.71 6.02 6.97
N SER A 18 -18.20 5.00 7.69
CA SER A 18 -18.02 4.89 9.14
C SER A 18 -16.60 5.23 9.58
N MET A 19 -16.47 5.99 10.67
CA MET A 19 -15.19 6.51 11.16
C MET A 19 -14.13 5.40 11.30
N GLY A 20 -14.53 4.20 11.69
CA GLY A 20 -13.65 3.03 11.76
C GLY A 20 -13.02 2.62 10.42
N ARG A 21 -13.76 2.70 9.29
CA ARG A 21 -13.20 2.43 7.95
C ARG A 21 -12.20 3.50 7.53
N VAL A 22 -12.47 4.77 7.85
CA VAL A 22 -11.56 5.88 7.52
C VAL A 22 -10.25 5.71 8.30
N ILE A 23 -10.32 5.39 9.59
CA ILE A 23 -9.14 5.12 10.42
C ILE A 23 -8.38 3.90 9.89
N LEU A 24 -9.07 2.80 9.58
CA LEU A 24 -8.44 1.59 9.02
C LEU A 24 -7.64 1.92 7.76
N VAL A 25 -8.27 2.59 6.79
CA VAL A 25 -7.59 2.98 5.53
C VAL A 25 -6.45 3.95 5.81
N GLY A 26 -6.64 4.94 6.69
CA GLY A 26 -5.61 5.88 7.09
C GLY A 26 -4.38 5.20 7.69
N VAL A 27 -4.59 4.23 8.59
CA VAL A 27 -3.51 3.44 9.21
C VAL A 27 -2.79 2.60 8.16
N VAL A 28 -3.51 1.93 7.26
CA VAL A 28 -2.90 1.14 6.17
C VAL A 28 -2.03 2.02 5.27
N VAL A 29 -2.54 3.18 4.86
CA VAL A 29 -1.79 4.14 4.05
C VAL A 29 -0.55 4.64 4.80
N ALA A 30 -0.68 4.96 6.09
CA ALA A 30 0.45 5.37 6.91
C ALA A 30 1.53 4.28 7.00
N ILE A 31 1.15 3.01 7.16
CA ILE A 31 2.09 1.87 7.15
C ILE A 31 2.79 1.76 5.80
N CYS A 32 2.05 1.83 4.68
CA CYS A 32 2.66 1.79 3.35
C CYS A 32 3.65 2.93 3.13
N LEU A 33 3.31 4.15 3.55
CA LEU A 33 4.21 5.30 3.45
C LEU A 33 5.43 5.16 4.34
N ALA A 34 5.28 4.61 5.55
CA ALA A 34 6.39 4.34 6.45
C ALA A 34 7.36 3.32 5.84
N ILE A 35 6.84 2.24 5.26
CA ILE A 35 7.62 1.22 4.55
C ILE A 35 8.43 1.85 3.41
N VAL A 36 7.77 2.60 2.53
CA VAL A 36 8.43 3.28 1.40
C VAL A 36 9.46 4.30 1.89
N GLY A 37 9.16 5.01 2.98
CA GLY A 37 10.09 5.93 3.61
C GLY A 37 11.36 5.22 4.12
N ILE A 38 11.21 4.09 4.80
CA ILE A 38 12.32 3.28 5.31
C ILE A 38 13.18 2.74 4.16
N GLU A 39 12.55 2.27 3.08
CA GLU A 39 13.23 1.80 1.86
C GLU A 39 14.05 2.93 1.21
N ARG A 40 13.45 4.12 1.04
CA ARG A 40 14.11 5.30 0.46
C ARG A 40 15.28 5.82 1.31
N LEU A 41 15.21 5.64 2.62
CA LEU A 41 16.28 6.04 3.55
C LEU A 41 17.43 5.01 3.61
N GLY A 42 17.34 3.89 2.88
CA GLY A 42 18.36 2.85 2.89
C GLY A 42 18.47 2.11 4.23
N LEU A 43 17.46 2.23 5.09
CA LEU A 43 17.39 1.56 6.39
C LEU A 43 16.79 0.15 6.28
N TRP A 44 16.55 -0.33 5.06
CA TRP A 44 15.94 -1.63 4.83
C TRP A 44 16.90 -2.73 5.31
N PRO A 45 16.48 -3.58 6.26
CA PRO A 45 17.36 -4.62 6.76
C PRO A 45 17.52 -5.73 5.71
N GLU A 46 18.73 -6.27 5.60
CA GLU A 46 19.06 -7.37 4.68
C GLU A 46 18.19 -8.62 4.91
N ALA A 47 17.68 -8.81 6.13
CA ALA A 47 16.75 -9.89 6.47
C ALA A 47 15.36 -9.75 5.80
N LEU A 48 14.98 -8.54 5.38
CA LEU A 48 13.75 -8.27 4.63
C LEU A 48 14.01 -7.99 3.14
N THR A 49 15.26 -8.13 2.68
CA THR A 49 15.59 -8.09 1.25
C THR A 49 15.11 -9.39 0.59
N LEU A 50 14.32 -9.27 -0.48
CA LEU A 50 13.93 -10.43 -1.29
C LEU A 50 15.16 -11.04 -1.96
N ASP A 51 15.45 -12.32 -1.72
CA ASP A 51 16.51 -13.04 -2.45
C ASP A 51 16.05 -13.27 -3.91
N PRO A 52 16.69 -12.64 -4.91
CA PRO A 52 16.33 -12.82 -6.32
C PRO A 52 16.48 -14.27 -6.80
N LYS A 53 17.27 -15.11 -6.12
CA LYS A 53 17.44 -16.53 -6.49
C LYS A 53 16.20 -17.38 -6.20
N ALA A 54 15.32 -16.99 -5.28
CA ALA A 54 14.13 -17.76 -4.93
C ALA A 54 13.12 -17.87 -6.09
N THR A 55 13.13 -16.91 -7.02
CA THR A 55 12.19 -16.85 -8.16
C THR A 55 12.55 -17.84 -9.29
N ARG A 56 13.73 -18.48 -9.25
CA ARG A 56 14.03 -19.59 -10.17
C ARG A 56 13.40 -20.87 -9.62
N GLY A 57 12.12 -21.07 -9.95
CA GLY A 57 11.47 -22.36 -9.75
C GLY A 57 12.31 -23.51 -10.32
N PRO A 58 12.23 -24.73 -9.74
CA PRO A 58 13.01 -25.87 -10.20
C PRO A 58 12.79 -26.05 -11.70
N ARG A 59 13.86 -25.96 -12.50
CA ARG A 59 13.80 -26.42 -13.89
C ARG A 59 13.72 -27.94 -13.80
N LEU A 60 12.49 -28.46 -13.82
CA LEU A 60 12.25 -29.88 -13.98
C LEU A 60 12.78 -30.29 -15.36
N PRO A 61 13.52 -31.41 -15.46
CA PRO A 61 14.10 -31.90 -16.71
C PRO A 61 13.03 -32.33 -17.72
#